data_AF-A0A1D9LNY7-F1
#
_entry.id   AF-A0A1D9LNY7-F1
#
_cell.length_a   1.000
_cell.length_b   1.000
_cell.length_c   1.000
_cell.angle_alpha   90.00
_cell.angle_beta   90.00
_cell.angle_gamma   90.00
#
_symmetry.space_group_name_H-M   'P 1'
#
loop_
_entity.id
_entity.type
_entity.pdbx_description
1 polymer ?
#
loop_
_entity_poly.entity_id
_entity_poly.type
_entity_poly.pdbx_seq_one_letter_code
_entity_poly.pdbx_strand_id
1 'polypeptide(L)'
;MHSKTLNSLPAADGFHMPAEWAPQQAVWMIWPQRPDNWRHAGREAQQTFAAIAKAIAAATPVFMAVPQACMAEARAVMPSEVTLVEMNSDDCWMRDSGPTVVIDKTGNARGVDWQFNAWGGLNGGLYHPWDQDSEVASQVLAQHGFDRYAAPLVLEGGSIHVDGEGTLLTTAECLLNPNRNPHLSQAQIEALLSEYLDVSHFIWLPEGVFMDETDGHIDNMCCFARPGEVVLHWVDDEQDPQYPRSQAAYEVLSKARDAKGRPLKIHKMLAPGPLFYEQEETAGVVASGQAVPREVGERMAASYVNFLISNGQIIFPLLDERTDAAAASRLQEIFPEYRIVGVPAREVLLGGGNIHCITQQIPAGKAG
;
A
#
# COMPACT_ATOMS: atom_id res chain seq x y z
N MET A 1 -22.41 6.10 11.96
CA MET A 1 -22.33 7.47 11.41
C MET A 1 -22.16 7.33 9.90
N HIS A 2 -22.57 8.29 9.08
CA HIS A 2 -22.36 8.25 7.63
C HIS A 2 -21.43 9.40 7.23
N SER A 3 -20.45 9.11 6.37
CA SER A 3 -19.62 10.14 5.76
C SER A 3 -20.42 10.88 4.69
N LYS A 4 -20.40 12.22 4.73
CA LYS A 4 -21.09 13.06 3.75
C LYS A 4 -20.28 13.08 2.45
N THR A 5 -20.91 12.75 1.33
CA THR A 5 -20.27 12.85 0.01
C THR A 5 -20.34 14.29 -0.50
N LEU A 6 -19.21 14.82 -0.94
CA LEU A 6 -19.04 16.16 -1.50
C LEU A 6 -19.05 16.11 -3.02
N ASN A 7 -19.52 17.21 -3.63
CA ASN A 7 -19.52 17.41 -5.10
C ASN A 7 -18.41 18.36 -5.57
N SER A 8 -17.62 18.91 -4.65
CA SER A 8 -16.43 19.70 -4.93
C SER A 8 -15.20 18.79 -5.11
N LEU A 9 -14.05 19.37 -5.49
CA LEU A 9 -12.79 18.65 -5.64
C LEU A 9 -11.83 19.01 -4.50
N PRO A 10 -11.00 18.06 -4.02
CA PRO A 10 -10.02 18.31 -2.95
C PRO A 10 -9.16 19.54 -3.19
N ALA A 11 -8.49 19.64 -4.34
CA ALA A 11 -7.60 20.77 -4.65
C ALA A 11 -8.35 22.11 -4.68
N ALA A 12 -9.57 22.14 -5.20
CA ALA A 12 -10.42 23.34 -5.23
C ALA A 12 -10.84 23.79 -3.81
N ASP A 13 -11.00 22.83 -2.90
CA ASP A 13 -11.30 23.08 -1.49
C ASP A 13 -10.04 23.35 -0.64
N GLY A 14 -8.84 23.29 -1.24
CA GLY A 14 -7.57 23.53 -0.56
C GLY A 14 -7.05 22.34 0.24
N PHE A 15 -7.47 21.12 -0.10
CA PHE A 15 -7.01 19.86 0.46
C PHE A 15 -5.95 19.21 -0.43
N HIS A 16 -4.96 18.58 0.18
CA HIS A 16 -3.88 17.86 -0.50
C HIS A 16 -3.61 16.53 0.20
N MET A 17 -3.06 15.56 -0.52
CA MET A 17 -2.55 14.33 0.10
C MET A 17 -1.19 14.65 0.77
N PRO A 18 -1.06 14.53 2.09
CA PRO A 18 0.23 14.73 2.74
C PRO A 18 1.16 13.55 2.45
N ALA A 19 2.46 13.78 2.58
CA ALA A 19 3.44 12.70 2.54
C ALA A 19 3.19 11.67 3.65
N GLU A 20 3.61 10.42 3.44
CA GLU A 20 3.39 9.37 4.45
C GLU A 20 4.10 9.65 5.79
N TRP A 21 5.23 10.36 5.77
CA TRP A 21 5.93 10.79 6.99
C TRP A 21 5.28 11.97 7.73
N ALA A 22 4.18 12.53 7.23
CA ALA A 22 3.40 13.51 7.98
C ALA A 22 2.88 12.87 9.29
N PRO A 23 2.66 13.65 10.36
CA PRO A 23 2.10 13.12 11.60
C PRO A 23 0.81 12.33 11.35
N GLN A 24 0.68 11.16 11.96
CA GLN A 24 -0.45 10.25 11.78
C GLN A 24 -1.23 10.12 13.09
N GLN A 25 -2.56 10.08 13.02
CA GLN A 25 -3.42 9.84 14.19
C GLN A 25 -3.86 8.38 14.32
N ALA A 26 -3.82 7.61 13.24
CA ALA A 26 -4.15 6.20 13.23
C ALA A 26 -3.50 5.49 12.03
N VAL A 27 -3.41 4.17 12.12
CA VAL A 27 -3.19 3.27 10.99
C VAL A 27 -4.32 2.25 10.97
N TRP A 28 -4.89 2.00 9.80
CA TRP A 28 -5.88 0.95 9.58
C TRP A 28 -5.26 -0.28 8.96
N MET A 29 -5.81 -1.43 9.31
CA MET A 29 -5.58 -2.73 8.72
C MET A 29 -6.92 -3.47 8.61
N ILE A 30 -6.98 -4.52 7.78
CA ILE A 30 -8.14 -5.41 7.66
C ILE A 30 -7.75 -6.81 8.10
N TRP A 31 -8.67 -7.55 8.72
CA TRP A 31 -8.46 -8.90 9.19
C TRP A 31 -8.38 -9.92 8.02
N PRO A 32 -7.31 -10.72 7.89
CA PRO A 32 -7.20 -11.73 6.85
C PRO A 32 -8.04 -12.97 7.18
N GLN A 33 -8.86 -13.42 6.23
CA GLN A 33 -9.76 -14.56 6.45
C GLN A 33 -10.02 -15.47 5.24
N ARG A 34 -9.93 -14.96 4.00
CA ARG A 34 -10.40 -15.72 2.83
C ARG A 34 -9.51 -16.94 2.59
N PRO A 35 -10.06 -18.17 2.51
CA PRO A 35 -9.25 -19.39 2.50
C PRO A 35 -8.62 -19.68 1.14
N ASP A 36 -9.07 -18.99 0.08
CA ASP A 36 -8.59 -19.13 -1.30
C ASP A 36 -7.45 -18.17 -1.66
N ASN A 37 -7.05 -17.30 -0.72
CA ASN A 37 -5.78 -16.56 -0.77
C ASN A 37 -4.87 -16.99 0.41
N TRP A 38 -5.45 -17.04 1.61
CA TRP A 38 -4.71 -17.28 2.84
C TRP A 38 -4.81 -18.74 3.29
N ARG A 39 -3.66 -19.42 3.39
CA ARG A 39 -3.60 -20.82 3.82
C ARG A 39 -4.25 -21.02 5.19
N HIS A 40 -4.88 -22.18 5.36
CA HIS A 40 -5.58 -22.58 6.59
C HIS A 40 -6.61 -21.55 7.09
N ALA A 41 -7.30 -20.88 6.16
CA ALA A 41 -8.25 -19.81 6.43
C ALA A 41 -7.63 -18.62 7.19
N GLY A 42 -6.36 -18.32 6.89
CA GLY A 42 -5.66 -17.13 7.37
C GLY A 42 -5.04 -17.23 8.75
N ARG A 43 -5.08 -18.38 9.44
CA ARG A 43 -4.57 -18.48 10.83
C ARG A 43 -3.15 -17.99 11.01
N GLU A 44 -2.25 -18.34 10.10
CA GLU A 44 -0.86 -17.90 10.12
C GLU A 44 -0.76 -16.40 9.82
N ALA A 45 -1.43 -15.93 8.77
CA ALA A 45 -1.49 -14.51 8.42
C ALA A 45 -2.03 -13.65 9.58
N GLN A 46 -3.06 -14.11 10.30
CA GLN A 46 -3.63 -13.41 11.45
C GLN A 46 -2.61 -13.17 12.57
N GLN A 47 -1.72 -14.14 12.83
CA GLN A 47 -0.62 -13.97 13.79
C GLN A 47 0.40 -12.95 13.29
N THR A 48 0.73 -12.99 12.00
CA THR A 48 1.62 -12.01 11.38
C THR A 48 1.02 -10.60 11.41
N PHE A 49 -0.25 -10.44 11.08
CA PHE A 49 -0.97 -9.17 11.16
C PHE A 49 -1.00 -8.64 12.59
N ALA A 50 -1.19 -9.50 13.60
CA ALA A 50 -1.12 -9.11 15.00
C ALA A 50 0.28 -8.63 15.41
N ALA A 51 1.35 -9.27 14.91
CA ALA A 51 2.72 -8.83 15.15
C ALA A 51 3.02 -7.46 14.51
N ILE A 52 2.53 -7.24 13.28
CA ILE A 52 2.65 -5.96 12.57
C ILE A 52 1.85 -4.87 13.29
N ALA A 53 0.59 -5.13 13.63
CA ALA A 53 -0.27 -4.21 14.38
C ALA A 53 0.38 -3.82 15.73
N LYS A 54 0.98 -4.77 16.44
CA LYS A 54 1.72 -4.52 17.68
C LYS A 54 2.92 -3.59 17.46
N ALA A 55 3.68 -3.80 16.40
CA ALA A 55 4.82 -2.94 16.07
C ALA A 55 4.37 -1.51 15.76
N ILE A 56 3.28 -1.34 15.01
CA ILE A 56 2.71 -0.03 14.69
C ILE A 56 2.17 0.67 15.95
N ALA A 57 1.44 -0.08 16.80
CA ALA A 57 0.83 0.42 18.02
C ALA A 57 1.83 0.99 19.05
N ALA A 58 3.13 0.73 18.90
CA ALA A 58 4.17 1.33 19.72
C ALA A 58 4.27 2.85 19.57
N ALA A 59 3.85 3.42 18.43
CA ALA A 59 3.91 4.85 18.15
C ALA A 59 2.60 5.44 17.61
N THR A 60 1.75 4.62 16.97
CA THR A 60 0.54 5.11 16.29
C THR A 60 -0.65 4.19 16.60
N PRO A 61 -1.81 4.73 17.03
CA PRO A 61 -3.01 3.91 17.26
C PRO A 61 -3.37 3.05 16.05
N VAL A 62 -3.75 1.80 16.28
CA VAL A 62 -4.11 0.86 15.21
C VAL A 62 -5.58 0.49 15.28
N PHE A 63 -6.23 0.52 14.13
CA PHE A 63 -7.59 0.05 13.91
C PHE A 63 -7.55 -1.19 13.03
N MET A 64 -8.26 -2.24 13.44
CA MET A 64 -8.43 -3.46 12.66
C MET A 64 -9.90 -3.58 12.27
N ALA A 65 -10.18 -3.52 10.97
CA ALA A 65 -11.48 -3.86 10.40
C ALA A 65 -11.67 -5.37 10.46
N VAL A 66 -12.73 -5.82 11.15
CA VAL A 66 -13.00 -7.25 11.39
C VAL A 66 -14.47 -7.54 11.09
N PRO A 67 -14.80 -8.57 10.29
CA PRO A 67 -16.17 -9.03 10.14
C PRO A 67 -16.75 -9.47 11.48
N GLN A 68 -18.05 -9.23 11.71
CA GLN A 68 -18.70 -9.55 12.99
C GLN A 68 -18.52 -11.02 13.41
N ALA A 69 -18.51 -11.94 12.43
CA ALA A 69 -18.30 -13.36 12.67
C ALA A 69 -16.90 -13.70 13.22
N CYS A 70 -15.90 -12.88 12.91
CA CYS A 70 -14.50 -13.07 13.30
C CYS A 70 -14.10 -12.27 14.55
N MET A 71 -14.98 -11.42 15.09
CA MET A 71 -14.67 -10.55 16.23
C MET A 71 -14.15 -11.29 17.47
N ALA A 72 -14.68 -12.48 17.77
CA ALA A 72 -14.21 -13.27 18.92
C ALA A 72 -12.78 -13.80 18.72
N GLU A 73 -12.46 -14.25 17.50
CA GLU A 73 -11.14 -14.74 17.13
C GLU A 73 -10.13 -13.60 17.08
N ALA A 74 -10.49 -12.48 16.43
CA ALA A 74 -9.65 -11.29 16.38
C ALA A 74 -9.31 -10.77 17.78
N ARG A 75 -10.26 -10.76 18.73
CA ARG A 75 -9.97 -10.39 20.14
C ARG A 75 -8.99 -11.33 20.83
N ALA A 76 -8.95 -12.61 20.44
CA ALA A 76 -8.04 -13.58 21.04
C ALA A 76 -6.62 -13.47 20.47
N VAL A 77 -6.48 -13.00 19.22
CA VAL A 77 -5.20 -12.91 18.51
C VAL A 77 -4.58 -11.51 18.59
N MET A 78 -5.38 -10.46 18.44
CA MET A 78 -4.89 -9.08 18.37
C MET A 78 -4.43 -8.56 19.73
N PRO A 79 -3.38 -7.72 19.77
CA PRO A 79 -2.99 -7.00 20.98
C PRO A 79 -4.15 -6.15 21.52
N SER A 80 -4.26 -6.04 22.83
CA SER A 80 -5.36 -5.33 23.51
C SER A 80 -5.43 -3.84 23.19
N GLU A 81 -4.32 -3.24 22.77
CA GLU A 81 -4.21 -1.84 22.34
C GLU A 81 -4.76 -1.59 20.93
N VAL A 82 -5.01 -2.64 20.13
CA VAL A 82 -5.61 -2.51 18.80
C VAL A 82 -7.13 -2.34 18.94
N THR A 83 -7.66 -1.31 18.29
CA THR A 83 -9.11 -1.07 18.25
C THR A 83 -9.73 -1.94 17.16
N LEU A 84 -10.58 -2.90 17.55
CA LEU A 84 -11.33 -3.72 16.58
C LEU A 84 -12.63 -3.01 16.20
N VAL A 85 -12.89 -2.89 14.90
CA VAL A 85 -14.09 -2.26 14.34
C VAL A 85 -14.81 -3.27 13.46
N GLU A 86 -16.12 -3.44 13.69
CA GLU A 86 -16.96 -4.29 12.85
C GLU A 86 -17.03 -3.71 11.44
N MET A 87 -16.50 -4.44 10.45
CA MET A 87 -16.46 -4.05 9.05
C MET A 87 -16.24 -5.29 8.19
N ASN A 88 -17.04 -5.46 7.13
CA ASN A 88 -16.86 -6.55 6.17
C ASN A 88 -15.93 -6.10 5.03
N SER A 89 -15.22 -7.06 4.44
CA SER A 89 -14.34 -6.91 3.29
C SER A 89 -14.24 -8.25 2.55
N ASP A 90 -13.87 -8.24 1.27
CA ASP A 90 -13.68 -9.45 0.46
C ASP A 90 -12.25 -10.00 0.58
N ASP A 91 -11.25 -9.12 0.74
CA ASP A 91 -9.91 -9.47 1.23
C ASP A 91 -9.39 -8.40 2.21
N CYS A 92 -8.08 -8.38 2.52
CA CYS A 92 -7.53 -7.57 3.62
C CYS A 92 -6.50 -6.50 3.24
N TRP A 93 -6.58 -5.96 2.02
CA TRP A 93 -5.61 -5.01 1.47
C TRP A 93 -6.04 -3.56 1.71
N MET A 94 -5.93 -3.13 2.98
CA MET A 94 -6.40 -1.81 3.43
C MET A 94 -5.76 -0.63 2.67
N ARG A 95 -4.54 -0.80 2.15
CA ARG A 95 -3.87 0.22 1.33
C ARG A 95 -4.66 0.56 0.07
N ASP A 96 -5.30 -0.44 -0.52
CA ASP A 96 -5.84 -0.38 -1.87
C ASP A 96 -7.35 -0.17 -1.88
N SER A 97 -8.07 -0.72 -0.89
CA SER A 97 -9.51 -0.51 -0.71
C SER A 97 -9.86 0.59 0.31
N GLY A 98 -8.87 1.05 1.08
CA GLY A 98 -9.03 2.13 2.05
C GLY A 98 -9.05 3.52 1.41
N PRO A 99 -9.43 4.56 2.19
CA PRO A 99 -9.48 5.92 1.68
C PRO A 99 -8.08 6.54 1.62
N THR A 100 -7.83 7.37 0.62
CA THR A 100 -6.70 8.31 0.65
C THR A 100 -7.12 9.57 1.40
N VAL A 101 -6.62 9.76 2.62
CA VAL A 101 -6.97 10.93 3.44
C VAL A 101 -6.15 12.15 3.01
N VAL A 102 -6.86 13.26 2.79
CA VAL A 102 -6.32 14.56 2.40
C VAL A 102 -6.55 15.58 3.52
N ILE A 103 -5.65 16.56 3.64
CA ILE A 103 -5.70 17.59 4.69
C ILE A 103 -5.63 19.00 4.11
N ASP A 104 -6.23 19.97 4.81
CA ASP A 104 -6.10 21.39 4.49
C ASP A 104 -5.08 22.10 5.39
N LYS A 105 -4.79 23.37 5.08
CA LYS A 105 -3.83 24.20 5.84
C LYS A 105 -4.28 24.53 7.27
N THR A 106 -5.54 24.28 7.61
CA THR A 106 -6.12 24.53 8.93
C THR A 106 -6.20 23.26 9.79
N GLY A 107 -5.74 22.13 9.25
CA GLY A 107 -5.69 20.83 9.90
C GLY A 107 -7.01 20.06 9.84
N ASN A 108 -7.94 20.41 8.94
CA ASN A 108 -9.11 19.57 8.68
C ASN A 108 -8.73 18.40 7.79
N ALA A 109 -9.40 17.26 7.97
CA ALA A 109 -9.21 16.05 7.19
C ALA A 109 -10.50 15.65 6.45
N ARG A 110 -10.32 15.17 5.23
CA ARG A 110 -11.35 14.56 4.36
C ARG A 110 -10.74 13.33 3.68
N GLY A 111 -11.58 12.49 3.07
CA GLY A 111 -11.08 11.31 2.35
C GLY A 111 -11.45 11.32 0.89
N VAL A 112 -10.52 10.89 0.05
CA VAL A 112 -10.80 10.43 -1.30
C VAL A 112 -11.14 8.94 -1.24
N ASP A 113 -12.28 8.61 -1.81
CA ASP A 113 -12.80 7.26 -2.00
C ASP A 113 -12.69 6.93 -3.50
N TRP A 114 -11.73 6.07 -3.84
CA TRP A 114 -11.47 5.64 -5.21
C TRP A 114 -12.40 4.49 -5.58
N GLN A 115 -12.63 4.27 -6.88
CA GLN A 115 -13.26 3.03 -7.29
C GLN A 115 -12.24 1.90 -7.14
N PHE A 116 -12.63 0.82 -6.48
CA PHE A 116 -11.82 -0.39 -6.37
C PHE A 116 -12.37 -1.49 -7.27
N ASN A 117 -11.50 -2.26 -7.90
CA ASN A 117 -11.91 -3.35 -8.77
C ASN A 117 -11.11 -4.66 -8.58
N ALA A 118 -10.49 -4.88 -7.42
CA ALA A 118 -9.61 -6.03 -7.19
C ALA A 118 -8.49 -6.15 -8.24
N TRP A 119 -7.79 -5.04 -8.51
CA TRP A 119 -6.62 -4.94 -9.38
C TRP A 119 -6.85 -5.46 -10.81
N GLY A 120 -7.99 -5.13 -11.43
CA GLY A 120 -8.25 -5.44 -12.84
C GLY A 120 -9.67 -5.93 -13.16
N GLY A 121 -10.51 -6.05 -12.14
CA GLY A 121 -11.90 -6.44 -12.27
C GLY A 121 -12.09 -7.78 -12.98
N LEU A 122 -13.06 -7.85 -13.90
CA LEU A 122 -13.31 -9.05 -14.70
C LEU A 122 -12.25 -9.29 -15.80
N ASN A 123 -11.26 -8.42 -15.92
CA ASN A 123 -10.20 -8.49 -16.93
C ASN A 123 -8.83 -8.68 -16.27
N GLY A 124 -8.69 -9.77 -15.51
CA GLY A 124 -7.43 -10.14 -14.84
C GLY A 124 -7.31 -9.70 -13.39
N GLY A 125 -8.40 -9.23 -12.76
CA GLY A 125 -8.41 -8.97 -11.33
C GLY A 125 -8.22 -10.23 -10.49
N LEU A 126 -7.77 -10.04 -9.24
CA LEU A 126 -7.27 -11.13 -8.41
C LEU A 126 -8.38 -11.99 -7.82
N TYR A 127 -9.59 -11.46 -7.69
CA TYR A 127 -10.75 -12.22 -7.23
C TYR A 127 -12.09 -11.60 -7.62
N HIS A 128 -13.18 -12.34 -7.38
CA HIS A 128 -14.55 -11.85 -7.46
C HIS A 128 -15.45 -12.49 -6.39
N PRO A 129 -16.38 -11.74 -5.75
CA PRO A 129 -16.64 -10.30 -5.92
C PRO A 129 -15.69 -9.41 -5.08
N TRP A 130 -15.83 -8.10 -5.22
CA TRP A 130 -15.07 -7.05 -4.47
C TRP A 130 -16.00 -5.91 -3.99
N ASP A 131 -17.30 -6.20 -3.88
CA ASP A 131 -18.31 -5.21 -3.52
C ASP A 131 -18.16 -4.74 -2.06
N GLN A 132 -17.71 -5.60 -1.16
CA GLN A 132 -17.48 -5.22 0.24
C GLN A 132 -16.19 -4.40 0.37
N ASP A 133 -15.15 -4.73 -0.40
CA ASP A 133 -13.94 -3.92 -0.44
C ASP A 133 -14.21 -2.50 -0.96
N SER A 134 -15.12 -2.36 -1.93
CA SER A 134 -15.53 -1.05 -2.47
C SER A 134 -16.24 -0.16 -1.43
N GLU A 135 -16.68 -0.71 -0.30
CA GLU A 135 -17.35 0.04 0.77
C GLU A 135 -16.39 0.39 1.93
N VAL A 136 -15.17 -0.15 1.94
CA VAL A 136 -14.20 0.01 3.05
C VAL A 136 -13.85 1.48 3.24
N ALA A 137 -13.49 2.19 2.17
CA ALA A 137 -13.10 3.59 2.22
C ALA A 137 -14.17 4.46 2.90
N SER A 138 -15.45 4.31 2.48
CA SER A 138 -16.55 5.09 3.04
C SER A 138 -16.80 4.81 4.53
N GLN A 139 -16.62 3.56 4.97
CA GLN A 139 -16.79 3.15 6.37
C GLN A 139 -15.65 3.65 7.26
N VAL A 140 -14.40 3.59 6.77
CA VAL A 140 -13.23 4.15 7.47
C VAL A 140 -13.40 5.66 7.68
N LEU A 141 -13.85 6.39 6.65
CA LEU A 141 -14.12 7.82 6.77
C LEU A 141 -15.25 8.13 7.75
N ALA A 142 -16.31 7.32 7.74
CA ALA A 142 -17.41 7.45 8.68
C ALA A 142 -16.99 7.20 10.15
N GLN A 143 -16.03 6.30 10.38
CA GLN A 143 -15.47 6.03 11.71
C GLN A 143 -14.71 7.24 12.27
N HIS A 144 -14.06 8.02 11.40
CA HIS A 144 -13.33 9.24 11.75
C HIS A 144 -14.19 10.52 11.67
N GLY A 145 -15.40 10.42 11.13
CA GLY A 145 -16.29 11.57 10.91
C GLY A 145 -15.82 12.50 9.79
N PHE A 146 -15.05 11.99 8.82
CA PHE A 146 -14.53 12.77 7.70
C PHE A 146 -15.52 12.78 6.53
N ASP A 147 -15.63 13.93 5.87
CA ASP A 147 -16.35 14.05 4.61
C ASP A 147 -15.59 13.34 3.47
N ARG A 148 -16.32 12.91 2.45
CA ARG A 148 -15.85 12.05 1.37
C ARG A 148 -15.92 12.73 0.00
N TYR A 149 -14.84 12.60 -0.76
CA TYR A 149 -14.79 12.85 -2.19
C TYR A 149 -14.84 11.50 -2.92
N ALA A 150 -15.91 11.25 -3.70
CA ALA A 150 -15.99 10.05 -4.52
C ALA A 150 -15.28 10.30 -5.86
N ALA A 151 -14.16 9.64 -6.09
CA ALA A 151 -13.35 9.84 -7.27
C ALA A 151 -13.87 9.00 -8.46
N PRO A 152 -13.94 9.57 -9.68
CA PRO A 152 -14.39 8.86 -10.88
C PRO A 152 -13.23 8.06 -11.53
N LEU A 153 -12.37 7.46 -10.71
CA LEU A 153 -11.14 6.79 -11.15
C LEU A 153 -11.00 5.46 -10.41
N VAL A 154 -10.73 4.39 -11.16
CA VAL A 154 -10.26 3.13 -10.55
C VAL A 154 -8.81 3.33 -10.15
N LEU A 155 -8.51 3.28 -8.86
CA LEU A 155 -7.17 3.50 -8.33
C LEU A 155 -7.02 2.83 -6.97
N GLU A 156 -5.85 2.24 -6.76
CA GLU A 156 -5.45 1.65 -5.50
C GLU A 156 -4.38 2.52 -4.82
N GLY A 157 -4.46 2.71 -3.50
CA GLY A 157 -3.50 3.58 -2.79
C GLY A 157 -2.03 3.16 -2.96
N GLY A 158 -1.76 1.86 -3.10
CA GLY A 158 -0.40 1.33 -3.32
C GLY A 158 0.16 1.62 -4.71
N SER A 159 -0.68 2.04 -5.66
CA SER A 159 -0.26 2.35 -7.02
C SER A 159 0.33 3.77 -7.15
N ILE A 160 0.26 4.59 -6.10
CA ILE A 160 0.77 5.97 -6.07
C ILE A 160 1.59 6.26 -4.81
N HIS A 161 2.54 7.19 -4.91
CA HIS A 161 3.25 7.72 -3.73
C HIS A 161 3.50 9.22 -3.89
N VAL A 162 3.23 10.02 -2.86
CA VAL A 162 3.41 11.48 -2.89
C VAL A 162 4.52 11.96 -1.95
N ASP A 163 5.13 13.09 -2.28
CA ASP A 163 6.13 13.76 -1.42
C ASP A 163 5.54 14.85 -0.49
N GLY A 164 4.23 15.10 -0.60
CA GLY A 164 3.53 16.17 0.12
C GLY A 164 3.88 17.60 -0.33
N GLU A 165 4.66 17.76 -1.39
CA GLU A 165 5.11 19.05 -1.94
C GLU A 165 4.76 19.23 -3.43
N GLY A 166 3.89 18.37 -3.95
CA GLY A 166 3.29 18.46 -5.28
C GLY A 166 3.81 17.42 -6.28
N THR A 167 4.60 16.44 -5.84
CA THR A 167 5.15 15.38 -6.69
C THR A 167 4.50 14.04 -6.41
N LEU A 168 4.16 13.31 -7.47
CA LEU A 168 3.64 11.95 -7.42
C LEU A 168 4.55 10.98 -8.19
N LEU A 169 4.86 9.84 -7.58
CA LEU A 169 5.44 8.66 -8.21
C LEU A 169 4.33 7.65 -8.53
N THR A 170 4.44 7.00 -9.67
CA THR A 170 3.57 5.90 -10.10
C THR A 170 4.30 5.02 -11.12
N THR A 171 3.71 3.88 -11.49
CA THR A 171 4.15 3.07 -12.63
C THR A 171 3.18 3.20 -13.81
N ALA A 172 3.72 3.09 -15.03
CA ALA A 172 2.93 3.03 -16.25
C ALA A 172 2.27 1.66 -16.42
N GLU A 173 2.97 0.58 -16.03
CA GLU A 173 2.47 -0.80 -16.03
C GLU A 173 1.14 -0.95 -15.31
N CYS A 174 0.93 -0.22 -14.20
CA CYS A 174 -0.30 -0.25 -13.43
C CYS A 174 -1.36 0.75 -13.96
N LEU A 175 -1.11 2.06 -13.87
CA LEU A 175 -2.18 3.04 -14.10
C LEU A 175 -2.59 3.17 -15.58
N LEU A 176 -1.74 2.75 -16.52
CA LEU A 176 -2.08 2.70 -17.95
C LEU A 176 -2.53 1.31 -18.39
N ASN A 177 -2.67 0.35 -17.47
CA ASN A 177 -3.19 -0.97 -17.77
C ASN A 177 -4.65 -0.87 -18.26
N PRO A 178 -5.01 -1.54 -19.37
CA PRO A 178 -6.39 -1.57 -19.86
C PRO A 178 -7.42 -2.13 -18.86
N ASN A 179 -6.99 -2.83 -17.81
CA ASN A 179 -7.87 -3.37 -16.77
C ASN A 179 -8.23 -2.34 -15.67
N ARG A 180 -7.58 -1.16 -15.64
CA ARG A 180 -7.95 -0.03 -14.77
C ARG A 180 -8.88 0.91 -15.52
N ASN A 181 -8.31 1.90 -16.21
CA ASN A 181 -9.05 2.99 -16.81
C ASN A 181 -8.81 3.07 -18.33
N PRO A 182 -9.26 2.07 -19.13
CA PRO A 182 -8.90 1.96 -20.57
C PRO A 182 -9.42 3.10 -21.45
N HIS A 183 -10.31 3.93 -20.92
CA HIS A 183 -10.93 5.06 -21.60
C HIS A 183 -10.21 6.39 -21.31
N LEU A 184 -9.20 6.39 -20.43
CA LEU A 184 -8.43 7.58 -20.06
C LEU A 184 -7.02 7.50 -20.65
N SER A 185 -6.56 8.63 -21.19
CA SER A 185 -5.14 8.83 -21.50
C SER A 185 -4.34 9.16 -20.24
N GLN A 186 -3.02 8.98 -20.30
CA GLN A 186 -2.11 9.38 -19.22
C GLN A 186 -2.35 10.83 -18.75
N ALA A 187 -2.51 11.79 -19.68
CA ALA A 187 -2.76 13.19 -19.34
C ALA A 187 -4.10 13.42 -18.61
N GLN A 188 -5.12 12.59 -18.90
CA GLN A 188 -6.41 12.66 -18.19
C GLN A 188 -6.31 12.04 -16.79
N ILE A 189 -5.52 10.98 -16.61
CA ILE A 189 -5.21 10.42 -15.30
C ILE A 189 -4.44 11.45 -14.46
N GLU A 190 -3.41 12.08 -15.02
CA GLU A 190 -2.66 13.16 -14.36
C GLU A 190 -3.57 14.33 -13.96
N ALA A 191 -4.52 14.73 -14.81
CA ALA A 191 -5.47 15.78 -14.48
C ALA A 191 -6.35 15.42 -13.27
N LEU A 192 -6.90 14.19 -13.24
CA LEU A 192 -7.69 13.70 -12.10
C LEU A 192 -6.85 13.61 -10.83
N LEU A 193 -5.64 13.05 -10.90
CA LEU A 193 -4.74 12.98 -9.74
C LEU A 193 -4.38 14.38 -9.21
N SER A 194 -4.18 15.35 -10.10
CA SER A 194 -3.93 16.75 -9.71
C SER A 194 -5.12 17.34 -8.94
N GLU A 195 -6.35 17.10 -9.41
CA GLU A 195 -7.58 17.58 -8.78
C GLU A 195 -7.87 16.94 -7.42
N TYR A 196 -7.52 15.66 -7.27
CA TYR A 196 -7.83 14.89 -6.06
C TYR A 196 -6.72 14.87 -5.01
N LEU A 197 -5.46 15.11 -5.39
CA LEU A 197 -4.31 15.02 -4.48
C LEU A 197 -3.51 16.31 -4.34
N ASP A 198 -3.84 17.35 -5.11
CA ASP A 198 -3.10 18.63 -5.18
C ASP A 198 -1.61 18.44 -5.56
N VAL A 199 -1.39 17.57 -6.55
CA VAL A 199 -0.08 17.36 -7.18
C VAL A 199 -0.01 18.04 -8.54
N SER A 200 1.20 18.37 -8.99
CA SER A 200 1.41 19.03 -10.30
C SER A 200 2.62 18.48 -11.06
N HIS A 201 3.39 17.58 -10.44
CA HIS A 201 4.52 16.93 -11.07
C HIS A 201 4.40 15.41 -10.95
N PHE A 202 4.64 14.71 -12.05
CA PHE A 202 4.46 13.27 -12.16
C PHE A 202 5.75 12.62 -12.61
N ILE A 203 6.13 11.55 -11.93
CA ILE A 203 7.26 10.71 -12.28
C ILE A 203 6.73 9.30 -12.52
N TRP A 204 6.73 8.90 -13.78
CA TRP A 204 6.25 7.60 -14.24
C TRP A 204 7.41 6.64 -14.40
N LEU A 205 7.50 5.63 -13.54
CA LEU A 205 8.36 4.49 -13.79
C LEU A 205 7.71 3.59 -14.85
N PRO A 206 8.48 2.95 -15.73
CA PRO A 206 7.88 2.13 -16.79
C PRO A 206 7.18 0.89 -16.22
N GLU A 207 7.80 0.22 -15.24
CA GLU A 207 7.40 -1.08 -14.72
C GLU A 207 7.58 -1.12 -13.20
N GLY A 208 6.79 -1.94 -12.52
CA GLY A 208 6.96 -2.29 -11.11
C GLY A 208 7.90 -3.49 -10.92
N VAL A 209 7.82 -4.13 -9.74
CA VAL A 209 8.58 -5.35 -9.44
C VAL A 209 8.15 -6.48 -10.39
N PHE A 210 9.10 -7.31 -10.81
CA PHE A 210 8.84 -8.44 -11.69
C PHE A 210 7.87 -9.44 -11.01
N MET A 211 6.85 -9.88 -11.75
CA MET A 211 5.77 -10.75 -11.25
C MET A 211 4.92 -10.15 -10.12
N ASP A 212 4.85 -8.82 -10.05
CA ASP A 212 3.91 -8.16 -9.14
C ASP A 212 2.47 -8.30 -9.68
N GLU A 213 1.63 -8.99 -8.90
CA GLU A 213 0.24 -9.33 -9.26
C GLU A 213 -0.68 -8.11 -9.31
N THR A 214 -0.23 -6.95 -8.80
CA THR A 214 -1.00 -5.70 -8.82
C THR A 214 -0.86 -4.90 -10.13
N ASP A 215 -0.30 -5.52 -11.17
CA ASP A 215 0.18 -4.87 -12.39
C ASP A 215 1.33 -3.88 -12.12
N GLY A 216 2.20 -4.20 -11.15
CA GLY A 216 3.40 -3.43 -10.86
C GLY A 216 3.15 -2.15 -10.07
N HIS A 217 2.52 -2.24 -8.90
CA HIS A 217 2.37 -1.11 -7.98
C HIS A 217 3.70 -0.42 -7.66
N ILE A 218 3.63 0.90 -7.45
CA ILE A 218 4.80 1.72 -7.16
C ILE A 218 5.33 1.45 -5.76
N ASP A 219 4.47 1.16 -4.78
CA ASP A 219 4.86 0.97 -3.38
C ASP A 219 5.76 -0.26 -3.12
N ASN A 220 5.81 -1.19 -4.07
CA ASN A 220 6.71 -2.33 -4.04
C ASN A 220 8.06 -2.01 -4.71
N MET A 221 8.06 -1.05 -5.64
CA MET A 221 9.20 -0.68 -6.49
C MET A 221 9.96 0.54 -5.97
N CYS A 222 9.28 1.63 -5.61
CA CYS A 222 9.89 2.90 -5.23
C CYS A 222 8.99 3.71 -4.31
N CYS A 223 9.56 4.33 -3.28
CA CYS A 223 8.83 5.22 -2.38
C CYS A 223 9.61 6.52 -2.15
N PHE A 224 8.92 7.59 -1.72
CA PHE A 224 9.63 8.76 -1.19
C PHE A 224 10.10 8.49 0.24
N ALA A 225 11.36 8.81 0.54
CA ALA A 225 11.88 8.79 1.91
C ALA A 225 11.64 10.14 2.62
N ARG A 226 11.76 11.24 1.85
CA ARG A 226 11.63 12.64 2.25
C ARG A 226 11.65 13.51 0.98
N PRO A 227 11.37 14.82 1.04
CA PRO A 227 11.37 15.66 -0.15
C PRO A 227 12.72 15.58 -0.90
N GLY A 228 12.67 15.25 -2.19
CA GLY A 228 13.86 15.09 -3.05
C GLY A 228 14.66 13.80 -2.86
N GLU A 229 14.23 12.85 -2.01
CA GLU A 229 14.91 11.55 -1.84
C GLU A 229 13.94 10.37 -1.99
N VAL A 230 14.36 9.33 -2.71
CA VAL A 230 13.55 8.13 -2.97
C VAL A 230 14.29 6.86 -2.59
N VAL A 231 13.57 5.81 -2.20
CA VAL A 231 14.09 4.46 -1.98
C VAL A 231 13.63 3.58 -3.12
N LEU A 232 14.57 2.96 -3.83
CA LEU A 232 14.32 2.14 -5.03
C LEU A 232 14.69 0.68 -4.77
N HIS A 233 13.76 -0.24 -5.05
CA HIS A 233 14.01 -1.67 -5.09
C HIS A 233 15.09 -2.00 -6.12
N TRP A 234 16.13 -2.72 -5.69
CA TRP A 234 17.34 -2.88 -6.49
C TRP A 234 17.91 -4.30 -6.43
N VAL A 235 18.20 -4.83 -7.62
CA VAL A 235 18.95 -6.07 -7.83
C VAL A 235 20.18 -5.76 -8.67
N ASP A 236 21.34 -6.28 -8.27
CA ASP A 236 22.61 -6.15 -9.02
C ASP A 236 22.87 -7.32 -9.97
N ASP A 237 22.20 -8.47 -9.77
CA ASP A 237 22.38 -9.65 -10.62
C ASP A 237 21.76 -9.45 -12.00
N GLU A 238 22.62 -9.26 -13.02
CA GLU A 238 22.21 -9.04 -14.41
C GLU A 238 21.42 -10.20 -15.03
N GLN A 239 21.46 -11.40 -14.42
CA GLN A 239 20.69 -12.56 -14.87
C GLN A 239 19.28 -12.62 -14.27
N ASP A 240 19.00 -11.84 -13.22
CA ASP A 240 17.67 -11.77 -12.63
C ASP A 240 16.73 -10.92 -13.52
N PRO A 241 15.52 -11.38 -13.85
CA PRO A 241 14.56 -10.58 -14.64
C PRO A 241 14.15 -9.25 -13.99
N GLN A 242 14.36 -9.06 -12.68
CA GLN A 242 14.19 -7.79 -11.99
C GLN A 242 15.28 -6.75 -12.33
N TYR A 243 16.48 -7.19 -12.74
CA TYR A 243 17.58 -6.28 -13.07
C TYR A 243 17.23 -5.23 -14.13
N PRO A 244 16.72 -5.59 -15.33
CA PRO A 244 16.37 -4.59 -16.34
C PRO A 244 15.30 -3.60 -15.86
N ARG A 245 14.32 -4.05 -15.06
CA ARG A 245 13.29 -3.20 -14.46
C ARG A 245 13.88 -2.19 -13.47
N SER A 246 14.81 -2.65 -12.61
CA SER A 246 15.54 -1.81 -11.65
C SER A 246 16.38 -0.74 -12.36
N GLN A 247 17.07 -1.11 -13.45
CA GLN A 247 17.85 -0.17 -14.27
C GLN A 247 16.96 0.88 -14.92
N ALA A 248 15.85 0.46 -15.54
CA ALA A 248 14.92 1.37 -16.22
C ALA A 248 14.33 2.40 -15.25
N ALA A 249 13.93 1.97 -14.05
CA ALA A 249 13.47 2.87 -13.00
C ALA A 249 14.56 3.86 -12.56
N TYR A 250 15.79 3.39 -12.33
CA TYR A 250 16.91 4.26 -11.96
C TYR A 250 17.24 5.29 -13.04
N GLU A 251 17.16 4.92 -14.32
CA GLU A 251 17.36 5.85 -15.44
C GLU A 251 16.33 6.98 -15.46
N VAL A 252 15.05 6.68 -15.16
CA VAL A 252 14.01 7.70 -15.03
C VAL A 252 14.31 8.60 -13.83
N LEU A 253 14.48 8.01 -12.65
CA LEU A 253 14.68 8.74 -11.40
C LEU A 253 15.92 9.64 -11.42
N SER A 254 17.01 9.19 -12.05
CA SER A 254 18.27 9.94 -12.11
C SER A 254 18.20 11.19 -13.00
N LYS A 255 17.24 11.23 -13.93
CA LYS A 255 16.96 12.38 -14.81
C LYS A 255 15.81 13.24 -14.27
N ALA A 256 14.98 12.69 -13.39
CA ALA A 256 13.82 13.35 -12.84
C ALA A 256 14.19 14.50 -11.88
N ARG A 257 13.23 15.40 -11.74
CA ARG A 257 13.20 16.42 -10.70
C ARG A 257 11.85 16.34 -10.03
N ASP A 258 11.75 16.82 -8.80
CA ASP A 258 10.45 16.96 -8.16
C ASP A 258 9.75 18.29 -8.52
N ALA A 259 8.55 18.51 -8.00
CA ALA A 259 7.75 19.71 -8.22
C ALA A 259 8.45 21.03 -7.77
N LYS A 260 9.49 20.93 -6.93
CA LYS A 260 10.32 22.06 -6.49
C LYS A 260 11.62 22.19 -7.31
N GLY A 261 11.81 21.35 -8.32
CA GLY A 261 12.96 21.35 -9.21
C GLY A 261 14.20 20.68 -8.64
N ARG A 262 14.12 20.00 -7.48
CA ARG A 262 15.25 19.30 -6.88
C ARG A 262 15.55 18.03 -7.68
N PRO A 263 16.82 17.74 -8.02
CA PRO A 263 17.17 16.42 -8.53
C PRO A 263 16.96 15.38 -7.43
N LEU A 264 16.52 14.17 -7.79
CA LEU A 264 16.28 13.12 -6.81
C LEU A 264 17.59 12.47 -6.35
N LYS A 265 17.74 12.30 -5.04
CA LYS A 265 18.71 11.38 -4.45
C LYS A 265 18.09 9.99 -4.37
N ILE A 266 18.72 9.01 -5.02
CA ILE A 266 18.20 7.66 -5.12
C ILE A 266 18.94 6.76 -4.14
N HIS A 267 18.21 6.18 -3.19
CA HIS A 267 18.70 5.16 -2.28
C HIS A 267 18.34 3.79 -2.83
N LYS A 268 19.33 3.06 -3.34
CA LYS A 268 19.14 1.65 -3.69
C LYS A 268 18.89 0.83 -2.43
N MET A 269 17.81 0.07 -2.43
CA MET A 269 17.44 -0.91 -1.43
C MET A 269 17.61 -2.29 -2.04
N LEU A 270 18.46 -3.11 -1.44
CA LEU A 270 18.65 -4.49 -1.88
C LEU A 270 17.32 -5.26 -1.87
N ALA A 271 17.13 -6.18 -2.79
CA ALA A 271 15.97 -7.07 -2.79
C ALA A 271 16.21 -8.29 -1.86
N PRO A 272 15.15 -8.84 -1.24
CA PRO A 272 15.19 -10.21 -0.71
C PRO A 272 15.20 -11.23 -1.86
N GLY A 273 15.75 -12.42 -1.63
CA GLY A 273 15.56 -13.53 -2.58
C GLY A 273 16.40 -13.48 -3.85
N PRO A 274 15.92 -14.07 -4.97
CA PRO A 274 14.52 -14.42 -5.28
C PRO A 274 13.90 -15.44 -4.32
N LEU A 275 12.59 -15.29 -4.06
CA LEU A 275 11.78 -16.15 -3.19
C LEU A 275 10.65 -16.78 -4.00
N PHE A 276 10.31 -18.02 -3.68
CA PHE A 276 9.32 -18.81 -4.39
C PHE A 276 8.37 -19.48 -3.40
N TYR A 277 7.14 -19.73 -3.85
CA TYR A 277 6.15 -20.49 -3.07
C TYR A 277 6.61 -21.93 -2.87
N GLU A 278 6.62 -22.40 -1.62
CA GLU A 278 6.91 -23.79 -1.26
C GLU A 278 5.64 -24.65 -1.22
N GLN A 279 5.80 -25.97 -1.26
CA GLN A 279 4.67 -26.91 -1.29
C GLN A 279 3.77 -26.78 -0.05
N GLU A 280 4.37 -26.66 1.13
CA GLU A 280 3.67 -26.50 2.41
C GLU A 280 2.94 -25.15 2.51
N GLU A 281 3.36 -24.17 1.73
CA GLU A 281 2.79 -22.81 1.74
C GLU A 281 1.54 -22.70 0.88
N THR A 282 1.44 -23.50 -0.19
CA THR A 282 0.27 -23.56 -1.05
C THR A 282 -0.74 -24.63 -0.63
N ALA A 283 -0.30 -25.68 0.08
CA ALA A 283 -1.15 -26.82 0.46
C ALA A 283 -2.40 -26.47 1.28
N GLY A 284 -2.37 -25.36 2.03
CA GLY A 284 -3.49 -24.91 2.86
C GLY A 284 -4.44 -23.93 2.18
N VAL A 285 -4.18 -23.56 0.92
CA VAL A 285 -5.01 -22.62 0.14
C VAL A 285 -6.11 -23.38 -0.59
N VAL A 286 -7.35 -22.90 -0.46
CA VAL A 286 -8.52 -23.53 -1.08
C VAL A 286 -8.65 -23.08 -2.53
N ALA A 287 -8.63 -24.03 -3.46
CA ALA A 287 -8.96 -23.75 -4.86
C ALA A 287 -10.46 -23.46 -5.03
N SER A 288 -10.86 -22.20 -4.86
CA SER A 288 -12.26 -21.75 -5.04
C SER A 288 -12.64 -21.59 -6.51
N GLY A 289 -11.65 -21.35 -7.38
CA GLY A 289 -11.85 -20.89 -8.76
C GLY A 289 -12.30 -19.42 -8.86
N GLN A 290 -12.30 -18.69 -7.75
CA GLN A 290 -12.71 -17.29 -7.65
C GLN A 290 -11.56 -16.34 -7.33
N ALA A 291 -10.37 -16.87 -7.04
CA ALA A 291 -9.14 -16.12 -6.80
C ALA A 291 -8.00 -16.67 -7.68
N VAL A 292 -6.97 -15.85 -7.90
CA VAL A 292 -5.74 -16.32 -8.56
C VAL A 292 -5.09 -17.47 -7.77
N PRO A 293 -4.56 -18.50 -8.45
CA PRO A 293 -3.96 -19.64 -7.77
C PRO A 293 -2.63 -19.26 -7.11
N ARG A 294 -2.28 -19.98 -6.04
CA ARG A 294 -0.95 -19.93 -5.42
C ARG A 294 -0.17 -21.17 -5.86
N GLU A 295 0.73 -21.01 -6.83
CA GLU A 295 1.42 -22.13 -7.48
C GLU A 295 2.81 -22.38 -6.91
N VAL A 296 3.13 -23.66 -6.63
CA VAL A 296 4.46 -24.05 -6.11
C VAL A 296 5.54 -23.69 -7.14
N GLY A 297 6.60 -23.03 -6.68
CA GLY A 297 7.72 -22.62 -7.52
C GLY A 297 7.48 -21.34 -8.32
N GLU A 298 6.31 -20.70 -8.21
CA GLU A 298 6.11 -19.34 -8.71
C GLU A 298 6.90 -18.33 -7.86
N ARG A 299 7.47 -17.32 -8.52
CA ARG A 299 8.26 -16.28 -7.87
C ARG A 299 7.34 -15.25 -7.21
N MET A 300 7.63 -14.91 -5.97
CA MET A 300 6.95 -13.83 -5.27
C MET A 300 7.60 -12.47 -5.55
N ALA A 301 6.79 -11.41 -5.64
CA ALA A 301 7.23 -10.02 -5.77
C ALA A 301 7.71 -9.43 -4.43
N ALA A 302 8.71 -10.06 -3.83
CA ALA A 302 9.22 -9.70 -2.50
C ALA A 302 10.08 -8.42 -2.55
N SER A 303 9.78 -7.45 -1.67
CA SER A 303 10.52 -6.19 -1.58
C SER A 303 10.62 -5.68 -0.14
N TYR A 304 11.80 -5.20 0.23
CA TYR A 304 11.96 -4.43 1.47
C TYR A 304 11.43 -3.00 1.35
N VAL A 305 11.11 -2.50 0.15
CA VAL A 305 10.52 -1.16 -0.06
C VAL A 305 9.08 -1.08 0.43
N ASN A 306 8.38 -2.22 0.52
CA ASN A 306 7.00 -2.31 1.00
C ASN A 306 6.90 -2.21 2.55
N PHE A 307 7.60 -1.23 3.13
CA PHE A 307 7.56 -0.85 4.54
C PHE A 307 6.54 0.25 4.78
N LEU A 308 6.11 0.42 6.04
CA LEU A 308 5.27 1.54 6.48
C LEU A 308 6.12 2.58 7.22
N ILE A 309 5.98 3.87 6.86
CA ILE A 309 6.44 4.98 7.70
C ILE A 309 5.31 5.32 8.68
N SER A 310 5.60 5.37 9.99
CA SER A 310 4.60 5.75 10.98
C SER A 310 5.23 6.44 12.19
N ASN A 311 4.94 7.73 12.42
CA ASN A 311 5.32 8.51 13.61
C ASN A 311 6.69 8.17 14.24
N GLY A 312 7.78 8.35 13.49
CA GLY A 312 9.14 8.13 14.00
C GLY A 312 9.62 6.68 14.03
N GLN A 313 8.87 5.76 13.43
CA GLN A 313 9.31 4.38 13.16
C GLN A 313 9.07 3.97 11.71
N ILE A 314 9.91 3.04 11.23
CA ILE A 314 9.76 2.33 9.97
C ILE A 314 9.48 0.87 10.31
N ILE A 315 8.33 0.35 9.87
CA ILE A 315 7.96 -1.04 10.05
C ILE A 315 8.21 -1.75 8.71
N PHE A 316 9.27 -2.55 8.66
CA PHE A 316 9.71 -3.18 7.41
C PHE A 316 9.62 -4.71 7.50
N PRO A 317 9.45 -5.41 6.37
CA PRO A 317 9.23 -6.84 6.39
C PRO A 317 10.54 -7.59 6.54
N LEU A 318 10.57 -8.59 7.42
CA LEU A 318 11.61 -9.62 7.43
C LEU A 318 11.13 -10.76 6.52
N LEU A 319 11.90 -11.03 5.48
CA LEU A 319 11.52 -11.91 4.37
C LEU A 319 12.58 -12.95 4.05
N ASP A 320 13.85 -12.62 4.28
CA ASP A 320 14.97 -13.48 3.94
C ASP A 320 16.12 -13.22 4.91
N GLU A 321 16.36 -14.18 5.82
CA GLU A 321 17.38 -14.07 6.87
C GLU A 321 18.78 -13.74 6.33
N ARG A 322 19.07 -14.06 5.06
CA ARG A 322 20.34 -13.75 4.39
C ARG A 322 20.54 -12.25 4.15
N THR A 323 19.44 -11.50 4.01
CA THR A 323 19.45 -10.10 3.58
C THR A 323 18.74 -9.16 4.57
N ASP A 324 17.90 -9.67 5.46
CA ASP A 324 17.12 -8.93 6.45
C ASP A 324 17.98 -7.94 7.27
N ALA A 325 19.12 -8.40 7.81
CA ALA A 325 20.00 -7.56 8.63
C ALA A 325 20.66 -6.43 7.84
N ALA A 326 20.98 -6.68 6.56
CA ALA A 326 21.53 -5.68 5.66
C ALA A 326 20.46 -4.66 5.28
N ALA A 327 19.22 -5.11 5.03
CA ALA A 327 18.08 -4.24 4.76
C ALA A 327 17.79 -3.32 5.97
N ALA A 328 17.79 -3.86 7.18
CA ALA A 328 17.64 -3.08 8.41
C ALA A 328 18.71 -1.99 8.55
N SER A 329 19.97 -2.36 8.31
CA SER A 329 21.11 -1.42 8.38
C SER A 329 20.97 -0.33 7.32
N ARG A 330 20.57 -0.70 6.10
CA ARG A 330 20.37 0.24 5.01
C ARG A 330 19.21 1.20 5.28
N LEU A 331 18.09 0.71 5.79
CA LEU A 331 16.97 1.54 6.22
C LEU A 331 17.40 2.50 7.34
N GLN A 332 18.23 2.06 8.29
CA GLN A 332 18.72 2.92 9.36
C GLN A 332 19.62 4.05 8.84
N GLU A 333 20.44 3.80 7.81
CA GLU A 333 21.22 4.84 7.13
C GLU A 333 20.33 5.84 6.39
N ILE A 334 19.26 5.35 5.74
CA ILE A 334 18.31 6.18 5.00
C ILE A 334 17.49 7.02 5.98
N PHE A 335 17.07 6.47 7.11
CA PHE A 335 16.20 7.08 8.12
C PHE A 335 16.88 7.13 9.50
N PRO A 336 17.97 7.90 9.69
CA PRO A 336 18.72 7.94 10.94
C PRO A 336 17.90 8.43 12.14
N GLU A 337 16.82 9.17 11.89
CA GLU A 337 15.90 9.72 12.87
C GLU A 337 14.74 8.78 13.24
N TYR A 338 14.57 7.67 12.52
CA TYR A 338 13.51 6.69 12.75
C TYR A 338 14.03 5.46 13.48
N ARG A 339 13.16 4.87 14.28
CA ARG A 339 13.34 3.50 14.79
C ARG A 339 13.00 2.50 13.71
N ILE A 340 13.97 1.69 13.29
CA ILE A 340 13.74 0.61 12.32
C ILE A 340 13.25 -0.65 13.06
N VAL A 341 12.08 -1.16 12.67
CA VAL A 341 11.42 -2.30 13.29
C VAL A 341 11.12 -3.36 12.23
N GLY A 342 11.87 -4.46 12.27
CA GLY A 342 11.62 -5.61 11.40
C GLY A 342 10.55 -6.53 11.98
N VAL A 343 9.61 -6.96 11.14
CA VAL A 343 8.56 -7.93 11.52
C VAL A 343 8.55 -9.10 10.52
N PRO A 344 8.57 -10.36 10.97
CA PRO A 344 8.41 -11.51 10.07
C PRO A 344 7.10 -11.40 9.29
N ALA A 345 7.19 -11.26 7.97
CA ALA A 345 6.05 -10.93 7.13
C ALA A 345 5.91 -11.84 5.90
N ARG A 346 6.56 -13.02 5.94
CA ARG A 346 6.45 -14.03 4.89
C ARG A 346 5.01 -14.47 4.66
N GLU A 347 4.22 -14.66 5.73
CA GLU A 347 2.80 -15.02 5.57
C GLU A 347 1.99 -13.96 4.81
N VAL A 348 2.35 -12.67 4.92
CA VAL A 348 1.71 -11.59 4.14
C VAL A 348 2.15 -11.67 2.68
N LEU A 349 3.44 -11.91 2.44
CA LEU A 349 4.01 -12.08 1.10
C LEU A 349 3.34 -13.22 0.33
N LEU A 350 3.01 -14.32 1.01
CA LEU A 350 2.28 -15.43 0.40
C LEU A 350 0.88 -15.05 -0.11
N GLY A 351 0.32 -13.94 0.38
CA GLY A 351 -0.95 -13.38 -0.08
C GLY A 351 -0.82 -12.42 -1.27
N GLY A 352 0.40 -12.06 -1.70
CA GLY A 352 0.66 -11.22 -2.87
C GLY A 352 1.19 -9.81 -2.58
N GLY A 353 1.43 -9.41 -1.32
CA GLY A 353 1.89 -8.07 -0.96
C GLY A 353 2.66 -8.02 0.37
N ASN A 354 2.82 -6.85 0.99
CA ASN A 354 3.44 -6.79 2.31
C ASN A 354 2.91 -5.68 3.22
N ILE A 355 3.67 -5.28 4.25
CA ILE A 355 3.27 -4.36 5.31
C ILE A 355 2.62 -3.09 4.76
N HIS A 356 3.17 -2.49 3.70
CA HIS A 356 2.59 -1.28 3.13
C HIS A 356 1.23 -1.54 2.45
N CYS A 357 1.06 -2.69 1.80
CA CYS A 357 -0.20 -3.08 1.13
C CYS A 357 -1.35 -3.39 2.12
N ILE A 358 -1.03 -3.80 3.35
CA ILE A 358 -2.05 -4.15 4.36
C ILE A 358 -2.34 -3.00 5.33
N THR A 359 -1.73 -1.83 5.14
CA THR A 359 -1.86 -0.67 6.04
C THR A 359 -2.31 0.59 5.32
N GLN A 360 -3.13 1.40 5.98
CA GLN A 360 -3.50 2.75 5.53
C GLN A 360 -3.34 3.74 6.68
N GLN A 361 -2.40 4.66 6.55
CA GLN A 361 -2.23 5.76 7.48
C GLN A 361 -3.38 6.77 7.39
N ILE A 362 -3.77 7.28 8.55
CA ILE A 362 -4.68 8.42 8.70
C ILE A 362 -3.84 9.57 9.23
N PRO A 363 -3.52 10.58 8.40
CA PRO A 363 -2.83 11.79 8.83
C PRO A 363 -3.54 12.46 10.01
N ALA A 364 -2.78 13.14 10.86
CA ALA A 364 -3.33 13.91 11.96
C ALA A 364 -4.15 15.08 11.41
N GLY A 365 -5.44 15.08 11.71
CA GLY A 365 -6.39 16.11 11.28
C GLY A 365 -7.73 15.92 11.97
N LYS A 366 -8.54 16.97 12.04
CA LYS A 366 -9.87 16.97 12.65
C LYS A 366 -10.96 16.87 11.59
N ALA A 367 -12.12 16.34 11.96
CA ALA A 367 -13.32 16.47 11.14
C ALA A 367 -13.61 17.96 10.91
N GLY A 368 -13.71 18.33 9.63
CA GLY A 368 -13.88 19.72 9.17
C GLY A 368 -15.32 20.15 8.99
#